data_AF-A0A645AVR2-F1
#
_entry.id   AF-A0A645AVR2-F1
#
_cell.length_a   1.000
_cell.length_b   1.000
_cell.length_c   1.000
_cell.angle_alpha   90.00
_cell.angle_beta   90.00
_cell.angle_gamma   90.00
#
_symmetry.space_group_name_H-M   'P 1'
#
loop_
_entity.id
_entity.type
_entity.pdbx_description
1 polymer ?
#
loop_
_entity_poly.entity_id
_entity_poly.type
_entity_poly.pdbx_seq_one_letter_code
_entity_poly.pdbx_strand_id
1 'polypeptide(L)'
;MNDYPYPYPWKELPGTAEEMAFLDARFAKMSVRERFLAEGASQLESIETAADLINLTEQLDSFTLYYGVKDDAALGKYIAEYHHQATPDQLHFIDLNQWGRNVREEKNGVFVSGGYVERQYDCQEVYTGKNLEQMSGGGASVRIKAASGSQPTGLWVRLPDHEISTGEPDELSVAMGELEITKWSRAVLLEAECCLDNITNLADQYESMEELIRAGNDLGYVLEEQGQGMPFFQERFEAAMELEGCTRLDEALDISQNLCCYDFIPSEPHWEKFGRDLALKREDVHPSSPMGMYFDYAGYCKAEIEALNLQPCEDGYIARNEKEFIREFSKESQEQGQIHGQSL
;
A
#
# COMPACT_ATOMS: atom_id res chain seq x y z
N MET A 1 6.53 14.03 24.82
CA MET A 1 7.19 14.44 23.57
C MET A 1 8.67 14.55 23.84
N ASN A 2 9.38 13.43 23.87
CA ASN A 2 10.76 13.45 23.43
C ASN A 2 10.64 13.11 21.95
N ASP A 3 10.54 14.14 21.12
CA ASP A 3 10.58 13.98 19.68
C ASP A 3 11.85 13.21 19.35
N TYR A 4 11.67 12.06 18.71
CA TYR A 4 12.76 11.26 18.18
C TYR A 4 13.62 12.21 17.34
N PRO A 5 14.92 12.37 17.63
CA PRO A 5 15.70 13.46 17.06
C PRO A 5 16.00 13.13 15.60
N TYR A 6 15.09 13.50 14.71
CA TYR A 6 15.39 13.59 13.29
C TYR A 6 16.50 14.65 13.16
N PRO A 7 17.72 14.30 12.71
CA PRO A 7 18.87 15.21 12.78
C PRO A 7 18.78 16.39 11.80
N TYR A 8 17.69 16.49 11.03
CA TYR A 8 17.50 17.53 10.02
C TYR A 8 16.40 18.51 10.48
N PRO A 9 16.68 19.81 10.69
CA PRO A 9 15.72 20.82 11.10
C PRO A 9 14.79 21.19 9.95
N TRP A 10 14.03 20.23 9.43
CA TRP A 10 13.20 20.40 8.23
C TRP A 10 12.15 21.50 8.39
N LYS A 11 11.75 21.81 9.63
CA LYS A 11 10.84 22.93 9.94
C LYS A 11 11.42 24.32 9.62
N GLU A 12 12.73 24.41 9.41
CA GLU A 12 13.43 25.64 9.05
C GLU A 12 13.66 25.76 7.53
N LEU A 13 13.26 24.75 6.75
CA LEU A 13 13.40 24.77 5.31
C LEU A 13 12.59 25.92 4.69
N PRO A 14 13.14 26.63 3.69
CA PRO A 14 12.36 27.49 2.81
C PRO A 14 11.25 26.68 2.14
N GLY A 15 9.99 27.09 2.35
CA GLY A 15 8.81 26.43 1.81
C GLY A 15 7.54 27.25 2.03
N THR A 16 6.51 26.92 1.28
CA THR A 16 5.15 27.45 1.45
C THR A 16 4.48 26.82 2.67
N ALA A 17 3.42 27.44 3.19
CA ALA A 17 2.66 26.88 4.31
C ALA A 17 2.01 25.53 3.96
N GLU A 18 1.63 25.33 2.70
CA GLU A 18 1.02 24.09 2.21
C GLU A 18 2.05 22.95 2.18
N GLU A 19 3.26 23.21 1.69
CA GLU A 19 4.37 22.24 1.71
C GLU A 19 4.74 21.84 3.14
N MET A 20 4.82 22.82 4.06
CA MET A 20 5.13 22.54 5.45
C MET A 20 4.03 21.73 6.14
N ALA A 21 2.75 22.02 5.84
CA ALA A 21 1.63 21.25 6.36
C ALA A 21 1.61 19.81 5.82
N PHE A 22 1.94 19.64 4.53
CA PHE A 22 2.11 18.32 3.93
C PHE A 22 3.22 17.52 4.63
N LEU A 23 4.38 18.13 4.85
CA LEU A 23 5.50 17.48 5.55
C LEU A 23 5.15 17.16 7.02
N ASP A 24 4.48 18.06 7.74
CA ASP A 24 3.98 17.78 9.10
C ASP A 24 3.07 16.55 9.11
N ALA A 25 2.12 16.45 8.17
CA ALA A 25 1.23 15.30 8.03
C ALA A 25 2.00 14.02 7.68
N ARG A 26 2.96 14.11 6.74
CA ARG A 26 3.81 13.01 6.29
C ARG A 26 4.62 12.42 7.44
N PHE A 27 5.39 13.25 8.16
CA PHE A 27 6.24 12.79 9.26
C PHE A 27 5.44 12.27 10.46
N ALA A 28 4.26 12.85 10.73
CA ALA A 28 3.41 12.41 11.83
C ALA A 28 2.96 10.95 11.68
N LYS A 29 2.85 10.46 10.44
CA LYS A 29 2.36 9.12 10.08
C LYS A 29 3.41 8.21 9.43
N MET A 30 4.64 8.69 9.27
CA MET A 30 5.73 7.86 8.76
C MET A 30 5.94 6.64 9.66
N SER A 31 6.05 5.48 9.02
CA SER A 31 6.44 4.25 9.67
C SER A 31 7.86 4.34 10.21
N VAL A 32 8.21 3.43 11.12
CA VAL A 32 9.56 3.44 11.69
C VAL A 32 10.64 3.14 10.64
N ARG A 33 10.35 2.27 9.65
CA ARG A 33 11.24 2.00 8.53
C ARG A 33 11.41 3.24 7.66
N GLU A 34 10.31 3.91 7.31
CA GLU A 34 10.34 5.15 6.54
C GLU A 34 11.16 6.23 7.23
N ARG A 35 11.10 6.34 8.56
CA ARG A 35 11.90 7.31 9.31
C ARG A 35 13.40 7.04 9.18
N PHE A 36 13.82 5.78 9.24
CA PHE A 36 15.23 5.41 9.05
C PHE A 36 15.68 5.66 7.61
N LEU A 37 14.85 5.32 6.63
CA LEU A 37 15.11 5.64 5.22
C LEU A 37 15.24 7.15 5.01
N ALA A 38 14.31 7.94 5.56
CA ALA A 38 14.33 9.40 5.44
C ALA A 38 15.56 10.01 6.12
N GLU A 39 15.95 9.52 7.30
CA GLU A 39 17.19 9.94 7.98
C GLU A 39 18.42 9.70 7.10
N GLY A 40 18.52 8.54 6.46
CA GLY A 40 19.65 8.20 5.58
C GLY A 40 19.64 8.97 4.28
N ALA A 41 18.49 8.97 3.60
CA ALA A 41 18.27 9.69 2.35
C ALA A 41 18.59 11.18 2.51
N SER A 42 18.21 11.80 3.64
CA SER A 42 18.52 13.21 3.90
C SER A 42 20.00 13.55 4.09
N GLN A 43 20.84 12.54 4.33
CA GLN A 43 22.29 12.69 4.37
C GLN A 43 22.96 12.37 3.02
N LEU A 44 22.28 11.60 2.18
CA LEU A 44 22.75 11.19 0.86
C LEU A 44 22.39 12.21 -0.22
N GLU A 45 21.25 12.89 -0.06
CA GLU A 45 20.74 13.88 -1.00
C GLU A 45 20.90 15.30 -0.46
N SER A 46 21.03 16.27 -1.38
CA SER A 46 21.02 17.68 -1.01
C SER A 46 19.58 18.15 -0.85
N ILE A 47 19.23 18.56 0.37
CA ILE A 47 17.93 19.13 0.69
C ILE A 47 18.15 20.60 1.05
N GLU A 48 17.61 21.51 0.26
CA GLU A 48 17.72 22.96 0.48
C GLU A 48 16.36 23.62 0.72
N THR A 49 15.27 22.97 0.30
CA THR A 49 13.89 23.49 0.36
C THR A 49 12.90 22.41 0.81
N ALA A 50 11.70 22.84 1.21
CA ALA A 50 10.59 21.93 1.50
C ALA A 50 10.22 21.07 0.27
N ALA A 51 10.33 21.63 -0.94
CA ALA A 51 10.07 20.90 -2.17
C ALA A 51 11.06 19.74 -2.39
N ASP A 52 12.35 19.93 -2.07
CA ASP A 52 13.35 18.85 -2.15
C ASP A 52 13.00 17.72 -1.17
N LEU A 53 12.58 18.09 0.05
CA LEU A 53 12.20 17.11 1.05
C LEU A 53 10.92 16.36 0.67
N ILE A 54 9.93 17.05 0.08
CA ILE A 54 8.72 16.39 -0.46
C ILE A 54 9.13 15.36 -1.51
N ASN A 55 9.91 15.77 -2.51
CA ASN A 55 10.43 14.87 -3.55
C ASN A 55 11.12 13.64 -2.97
N LEU A 56 11.95 13.83 -1.94
CA LEU A 56 12.65 12.74 -1.27
C LEU A 56 11.71 11.80 -0.50
N THR A 57 10.76 12.36 0.27
CA THR A 57 9.82 11.55 1.08
C THR A 57 8.77 10.78 0.27
N GLU A 58 8.56 11.19 -0.99
CA GLU A 58 7.73 10.48 -1.97
C GLU A 58 8.48 9.36 -2.70
N GLN A 59 9.80 9.26 -2.52
CA GLN A 59 10.66 8.33 -3.23
C GLN A 59 11.55 7.53 -2.28
N LEU A 60 11.10 7.26 -1.05
CA LEU A 60 11.87 6.48 -0.07
C LEU A 60 12.19 5.06 -0.57
N ASP A 61 11.40 4.50 -1.48
CA ASP A 61 11.66 3.20 -2.13
C ASP A 61 12.85 3.23 -3.11
N SER A 62 13.42 4.42 -3.39
CA SER A 62 14.69 4.57 -4.09
C SER A 62 15.91 4.28 -3.20
N PHE A 63 15.68 4.00 -1.91
CA PHE A 63 16.70 3.73 -0.92
C PHE A 63 16.46 2.37 -0.25
N THR A 64 17.55 1.73 0.18
CA THR A 64 17.51 0.44 0.86
C THR A 64 17.97 0.60 2.29
N LEU A 65 17.19 0.05 3.24
CA LEU A 65 17.54 -0.02 4.65
C LEU A 65 18.09 -1.40 5.00
N TYR A 66 19.29 -1.43 5.54
CA TYR A 66 19.94 -2.57 6.15
C TYR A 66 19.75 -2.43 7.67
N TYR A 67 18.62 -2.93 8.16
CA TYR A 67 18.18 -2.69 9.54
C TYR A 67 19.14 -3.30 10.57
N GLY A 68 19.39 -2.59 11.67
CA GLY A 68 20.26 -3.02 12.76
C GLY A 68 21.77 -2.95 12.46
N VAL A 69 22.18 -2.59 11.24
CA VAL A 69 23.59 -2.46 10.85
C VAL A 69 24.18 -1.15 11.37
N LYS A 70 25.19 -1.21 12.25
CA LYS A 70 25.77 -0.01 12.92
C LYS A 70 27.22 0.28 12.59
N ASP A 71 27.91 -0.65 11.94
CA ASP A 71 29.31 -0.51 11.57
C ASP A 71 29.66 -1.38 10.36
N ASP A 72 30.87 -1.22 9.84
CA ASP A 72 31.37 -1.94 8.67
C ASP A 72 31.40 -3.47 8.89
N ALA A 73 31.65 -3.95 10.11
CA ALA A 73 31.64 -5.40 10.36
C ALA A 73 30.21 -5.96 10.33
N ALA A 74 29.25 -5.24 10.90
CA ALA A 74 27.83 -5.59 10.83
C ALA A 74 27.30 -5.54 9.39
N LEU A 75 27.75 -4.58 8.57
CA LEU A 75 27.36 -4.49 7.16
C LEU A 75 27.88 -5.68 6.36
N GLY A 76 29.17 -6.03 6.52
CA GLY A 76 29.73 -7.21 5.87
C GLY A 76 29.05 -8.51 6.31
N LYS A 77 28.69 -8.62 7.60
CA LYS A 77 27.92 -9.75 8.13
C LYS A 77 26.53 -9.83 7.50
N TYR A 78 25.81 -8.72 7.48
CA TYR A 78 24.45 -8.64 6.93
C TYR A 78 24.42 -9.12 5.47
N ILE A 79 25.34 -8.62 4.64
CA ILE A 79 25.43 -9.00 3.22
C ILE A 79 25.80 -10.48 3.07
N ALA A 80 26.76 -10.96 3.87
CA ALA A 80 27.13 -12.37 3.84
C ALA A 80 25.95 -13.28 4.19
N GLU A 81 25.17 -12.96 5.22
CA GLU A 81 24.02 -13.76 5.67
C GLU A 81 22.83 -13.67 4.71
N TYR A 82 22.37 -12.46 4.38
CA TYR A 82 21.12 -12.29 3.63
C TYR A 82 21.28 -12.38 2.11
N HIS A 83 22.39 -11.89 1.56
CA HIS A 83 22.58 -11.85 0.09
C HIS A 83 23.36 -13.05 -0.43
N HIS A 84 24.17 -13.68 0.44
CA HIS A 84 25.01 -14.82 0.08
C HIS A 84 24.74 -16.10 0.88
N GLN A 85 23.80 -16.07 1.83
CA GLN A 85 23.42 -17.26 2.64
C GLN A 85 24.62 -17.91 3.33
N ALA A 86 25.60 -17.10 3.74
CA ALA A 86 26.80 -17.58 4.41
C ALA A 86 26.46 -18.27 5.73
N THR A 87 27.00 -19.47 5.93
CA THR A 87 26.79 -20.22 7.18
C THR A 87 27.64 -19.65 8.32
N PRO A 88 27.26 -19.90 9.58
CA PRO A 88 28.08 -19.48 10.73
C PRO A 88 29.54 -19.92 10.66
N ASP A 89 29.82 -21.10 10.09
CA ASP A 89 31.18 -21.60 9.91
C ASP A 89 31.96 -20.81 8.85
N GLN A 90 31.31 -20.41 7.75
CA GLN A 90 31.93 -19.60 6.71
C GLN A 90 32.28 -18.20 7.22
N LEU A 91 31.43 -17.59 8.06
CA LEU A 91 31.66 -16.25 8.60
C LEU A 91 33.00 -16.12 9.35
N HIS A 92 33.50 -17.21 9.97
CA HIS A 92 34.81 -17.20 10.64
C HIS A 92 36.00 -17.00 9.70
N PHE A 93 35.81 -17.24 8.40
CA PHE A 93 36.86 -17.15 7.38
C PHE A 93 36.70 -15.93 6.47
N ILE A 94 35.75 -15.05 6.76
CA ILE A 94 35.46 -13.85 5.97
C ILE A 94 35.90 -12.62 6.78
N ASP A 95 36.64 -11.72 6.15
CA ASP A 95 36.93 -10.40 6.73
C ASP A 95 35.70 -9.49 6.56
N LEU A 96 34.77 -9.62 7.50
CA LEU A 96 33.49 -8.89 7.47
C LEU A 96 33.69 -7.38 7.56
N ASN A 97 34.69 -6.92 8.32
CA ASN A 97 34.97 -5.49 8.45
C ASN A 97 35.50 -4.90 7.13
N GLN A 98 36.45 -5.58 6.48
CA GLN A 98 36.93 -5.15 5.19
C GLN A 98 35.83 -5.18 4.12
N TRP A 99 35.01 -6.24 4.09
CA TRP A 99 33.94 -6.34 3.11
C TRP A 99 32.89 -5.24 3.30
N GLY A 100 32.34 -5.05 4.50
CA GLY A 100 31.34 -4.01 4.70
C GLY A 100 31.90 -2.61 4.48
N ARG A 101 33.17 -2.35 4.83
CA ARG A 101 33.83 -1.08 4.47
C ARG A 101 33.89 -0.87 2.97
N ASN A 102 34.27 -1.89 2.20
CA ASN A 102 34.32 -1.80 0.74
C ASN A 102 32.93 -1.52 0.16
N VAL A 103 31.90 -2.19 0.68
CA VAL A 103 30.51 -1.95 0.24
C VAL A 103 30.09 -0.52 0.56
N ARG A 104 30.34 -0.04 1.77
CA ARG A 104 30.01 1.35 2.15
C ARG A 104 30.72 2.38 1.27
N GLU A 105 32.01 2.18 1.01
CA GLU A 105 32.79 3.07 0.14
C GLU A 105 32.33 3.01 -1.32
N GLU A 106 31.94 1.84 -1.84
CA GLU A 106 31.44 1.65 -3.21
C GLU A 106 30.04 2.26 -3.40
N LYS A 107 29.15 2.02 -2.44
CA LYS A 107 27.74 2.44 -2.48
C LYS A 107 27.51 3.86 -1.98
N ASN A 108 28.53 4.45 -1.35
CA ASN A 108 28.48 5.75 -0.71
C ASN A 108 27.30 5.89 0.27
N GLY A 109 26.94 4.82 0.98
CA GLY A 109 25.86 4.82 1.96
C GLY A 109 26.27 5.33 3.33
N VAL A 110 25.29 5.49 4.21
CA VAL A 110 25.45 6.13 5.53
C VAL A 110 24.87 5.27 6.65
N PHE A 111 25.49 5.31 7.82
CA PHE A 111 24.91 4.73 9.05
C PHE A 111 23.95 5.73 9.68
N VAL A 112 22.79 5.23 10.09
CA VAL A 112 21.68 5.99 10.69
C VAL A 112 21.24 5.35 12.00
N SER A 113 20.37 6.03 12.74
CA SER A 113 19.86 5.57 14.04
C SER A 113 19.29 4.14 13.99
N GLY A 114 18.67 3.73 12.88
CA GLY A 114 18.06 2.41 12.67
C GLY A 114 18.89 1.37 11.91
N GLY A 115 19.96 1.76 11.21
CA GLY A 115 20.72 0.81 10.40
C GLY A 115 21.73 1.47 9.47
N TYR A 116 21.91 0.88 8.29
CA TYR A 116 22.67 1.46 7.19
C TYR A 116 21.73 1.71 6.01
N VAL A 117 21.86 2.87 5.36
CA VAL A 117 21.03 3.25 4.21
C VAL A 117 21.93 3.52 3.01
N GLU A 118 21.55 2.97 1.86
CA GLU A 118 22.16 3.30 0.58
C GLU A 118 21.10 3.67 -0.45
N ARG A 119 21.54 4.40 -1.48
CA ARG A 119 20.70 4.76 -2.62
C ARG A 119 20.75 3.65 -3.66
N GLN A 120 19.58 3.18 -4.07
CA GLN A 120 19.43 2.19 -5.14
C GLN A 120 19.16 2.86 -6.49
N TYR A 121 18.36 3.93 -6.49
CA TYR A 121 17.97 4.67 -7.69
C TYR A 121 18.11 6.18 -7.46
N ASP A 122 18.39 6.94 -8.53
CA ASP A 122 18.43 8.40 -8.44
C ASP A 122 16.99 8.95 -8.33
N CYS A 123 16.76 9.82 -7.34
CA CYS A 123 15.47 10.50 -7.17
C CYS A 123 15.18 11.41 -8.36
N GLN A 124 13.91 11.49 -8.74
CA GLN A 124 13.41 12.38 -9.79
C GLN A 124 12.59 13.53 -9.21
N GLU A 125 12.40 14.60 -9.98
CA GLU A 125 11.46 15.66 -9.60
C GLU A 125 10.03 15.20 -9.90
N VAL A 126 9.34 14.69 -8.87
CA VAL A 126 7.92 14.28 -8.91
C VAL A 126 7.00 15.41 -8.44
N TYR A 127 7.48 16.24 -7.51
CA TYR A 127 6.80 17.44 -7.05
C TYR A 127 7.42 18.69 -7.70
N THR A 128 6.59 19.43 -8.41
CA THR A 128 6.97 20.59 -9.24
C THR A 128 6.64 21.94 -8.60
N GLY A 129 6.25 21.95 -7.32
CA GLY A 129 5.76 23.15 -6.64
C GLY A 129 4.28 23.48 -6.90
N LYS A 130 3.57 22.66 -7.70
CA LYS A 130 2.21 22.96 -8.19
C LYS A 130 1.22 21.80 -8.16
N ASN A 131 1.72 20.60 -7.88
CA ASN A 131 0.97 19.35 -7.94
C ASN A 131 0.97 18.63 -6.59
N LEU A 132 0.91 19.40 -5.50
CA LEU A 132 1.00 18.84 -4.15
C LEU A 132 -0.15 17.86 -3.87
N GLU A 133 -1.32 18.11 -4.46
CA GLU A 133 -2.51 17.26 -4.41
C GLU A 133 -2.35 15.90 -5.10
N GLN A 134 -1.32 15.74 -5.93
CA GLN A 134 -1.00 14.48 -6.62
C GLN A 134 0.05 13.66 -5.86
N MET A 135 0.64 14.21 -4.80
CA MET A 135 1.62 13.49 -3.98
C MET A 135 0.89 12.49 -3.09
N SER A 136 1.50 11.31 -2.92
CA SER A 136 0.90 10.21 -2.18
C SER A 136 0.89 10.46 -0.66
N GLY A 137 1.80 11.30 -0.15
CA GLY A 137 2.03 11.43 1.29
C GLY A 137 2.58 10.13 1.89
N GLY A 138 3.30 9.35 1.08
CA GLY A 138 3.68 7.96 1.36
C GLY A 138 2.46 7.07 1.59
N GLY A 139 1.50 7.08 0.67
CA GLY A 139 0.26 6.30 0.74
C GLY A 139 0.49 4.84 1.13
N ALA A 140 -0.43 4.26 1.89
CA ALA A 140 -0.41 2.85 2.28
C ALA A 140 -1.85 2.34 2.33
N SER A 141 -2.07 1.08 1.98
CA SER A 141 -3.41 0.48 1.99
C SER A 141 -4.01 0.51 3.40
N VAL A 142 -3.21 0.12 4.39
CA VAL A 142 -3.52 0.22 5.81
C VAL A 142 -2.30 0.77 6.55
N ARG A 143 -2.54 1.61 7.55
CA ARG A 143 -1.54 1.97 8.57
C ARG A 143 -2.04 1.60 9.94
N ILE A 144 -1.17 1.04 10.76
CA ILE A 144 -1.45 0.79 12.17
C ILE A 144 -0.43 1.50 13.05
N LYS A 145 -0.88 1.99 14.19
CA LYS A 145 -0.02 2.51 15.23
C LYS A 145 -0.02 1.53 16.39
N ALA A 146 1.10 0.84 16.56
CA ALA A 146 1.25 -0.19 17.58
C ALA A 146 2.17 0.31 18.69
N ALA A 147 1.81 0.04 19.94
CA ALA A 147 2.60 0.37 21.12
C ALA A 147 3.04 -0.87 21.88
N SER A 148 4.14 -0.75 22.60
CA SER A 148 4.66 -1.79 23.50
C SER A 148 5.12 -1.19 24.83
N GLY A 149 5.58 -2.04 25.75
CA GLY A 149 6.17 -1.57 27.00
C GLY A 149 7.39 -0.66 26.79
N SER A 150 8.17 -0.90 25.74
CA SER A 150 9.37 -0.12 25.40
C SER A 150 9.02 1.13 24.58
N GLN A 151 7.92 1.10 23.83
CA GLN A 151 7.44 2.21 22.98
C GLN A 151 5.97 2.57 23.31
N PRO A 152 5.69 3.22 24.45
CA PRO A 152 4.31 3.47 24.90
C PRO A 152 3.56 4.50 24.06
N THR A 153 4.25 5.38 23.33
CA THR A 153 3.64 6.36 22.41
C THR A 153 3.22 5.74 21.08
N GLY A 154 3.66 4.52 20.82
CA GLY A 154 3.43 3.78 19.60
C GLY A 154 4.33 4.19 18.43
N LEU A 155 4.49 3.26 17.51
CA LEU A 155 5.17 3.39 16.22
C LEU A 155 4.15 3.12 15.11
N TRP A 156 4.24 3.90 14.03
CA TRP A 156 3.47 3.61 12.82
C TRP A 156 4.13 2.48 12.04
N VAL A 157 3.27 1.70 11.41
CA VAL A 157 3.59 0.55 10.56
C VAL A 157 2.68 0.63 9.35
N ARG A 158 3.24 0.45 8.16
CA ARG A 158 2.46 0.43 6.92
C ARG A 158 2.18 -1.01 6.47
N LEU A 159 1.12 -1.18 5.69
CA LEU A 159 0.79 -2.42 4.99
C LEU A 159 0.54 -2.12 3.50
N PRO A 160 0.93 -3.01 2.58
CA PRO A 160 1.46 -4.34 2.87
C PRO A 160 2.92 -4.30 3.36
N ASP A 161 3.36 -5.40 3.97
CA ASP A 161 4.69 -5.57 4.57
C ASP A 161 5.81 -5.64 3.52
N HIS A 162 5.46 -6.02 2.28
CA HIS A 162 6.38 -6.28 1.19
C HIS A 162 7.50 -7.26 1.59
N GLU A 163 7.11 -8.48 1.99
CA GLU A 163 8.04 -9.55 2.37
C GLU A 163 9.25 -9.63 1.43
N ILE A 164 10.45 -9.54 1.99
CA ILE A 164 11.68 -9.53 1.22
C ILE A 164 12.17 -10.97 1.06
N SER A 165 12.20 -11.46 -0.18
CA SER A 165 12.55 -12.86 -0.50
C SER A 165 13.93 -13.34 0.02
N THR A 166 14.85 -12.42 0.32
CA THR A 166 16.17 -12.70 0.90
C THR A 166 16.13 -12.99 2.41
N GLY A 167 14.98 -12.79 3.06
CA GLY A 167 14.79 -12.91 4.50
C GLY A 167 15.30 -11.70 5.29
N GLU A 168 15.64 -10.62 4.60
CA GLU A 168 15.97 -9.34 5.23
C GLU A 168 14.78 -8.80 6.02
N PRO A 169 15.03 -8.01 7.10
CA PRO A 169 13.94 -7.39 7.84
C PRO A 169 13.06 -6.52 6.93
N ASP A 170 11.81 -6.92 6.77
CA ASP A 170 10.71 -6.20 6.14
C ASP A 170 10.13 -5.12 7.09
N GLU A 171 9.00 -4.52 6.71
CA GLU A 171 8.35 -3.46 7.46
C GLU A 171 7.92 -3.91 8.88
N LEU A 172 7.26 -5.07 8.97
CA LEU A 172 6.81 -5.67 10.22
C LEU A 172 7.98 -6.10 11.08
N SER A 173 9.03 -6.67 10.51
CA SER A 173 10.25 -7.08 11.23
C SER A 173 10.97 -5.88 11.84
N VAL A 174 11.10 -4.78 11.08
CA VAL A 174 11.68 -3.52 11.60
C VAL A 174 10.82 -2.98 12.74
N ALA A 175 9.49 -2.93 12.56
CA ALA A 175 8.58 -2.46 13.61
C ALA A 175 8.65 -3.32 14.87
N MET A 176 8.66 -4.65 14.74
CA MET A 176 8.78 -5.57 15.88
C MET A 176 10.10 -5.41 16.64
N GLY A 177 11.21 -5.19 15.91
CA GLY A 177 12.51 -4.89 16.48
C GLY A 177 12.49 -3.64 17.36
N GLU A 178 11.96 -2.54 16.84
CA GLU A 178 11.88 -1.25 17.54
C GLU A 178 10.84 -1.23 18.67
N LEU A 179 9.79 -2.04 18.57
CA LEU A 179 8.83 -2.28 19.66
C LEU A 179 9.38 -3.24 20.73
N GLU A 180 10.52 -3.90 20.49
CA GLU A 180 11.10 -4.95 21.34
C GLU A 180 10.12 -6.11 21.64
N ILE A 181 9.34 -6.50 20.62
CA ILE A 181 8.37 -7.59 20.72
C ILE A 181 8.76 -8.74 19.81
N THR A 182 8.37 -9.95 20.20
CA THR A 182 8.59 -11.17 19.42
C THR A 182 7.31 -11.66 18.73
N LYS A 183 6.15 -11.07 19.05
CA LYS A 183 4.82 -11.38 18.51
C LYS A 183 3.92 -10.16 18.63
N TRP A 184 3.02 -9.95 17.67
CA TRP A 184 2.09 -8.82 17.64
C TRP A 184 1.05 -8.82 18.78
N SER A 185 0.68 -10.00 19.29
CA SER A 185 -0.12 -10.15 20.53
C SER A 185 0.51 -9.53 21.80
N ARG A 186 1.77 -9.08 21.74
CA ARG A 186 2.43 -8.31 22.82
C ARG A 186 2.36 -6.80 22.62
N ALA A 187 1.83 -6.34 21.49
CA ALA A 187 1.59 -4.95 21.20
C ALA A 187 0.14 -4.56 21.52
N VAL A 188 -0.09 -3.26 21.65
CA VAL A 188 -1.40 -2.64 21.79
C VAL A 188 -1.66 -1.79 20.56
N LEU A 189 -2.80 -2.01 19.91
CA LEU A 189 -3.24 -1.16 18.80
C LEU A 189 -3.74 0.17 19.36
N LEU A 190 -3.15 1.27 18.92
CA LEU A 190 -3.57 2.62 19.31
C LEU A 190 -4.48 3.24 18.24
N GLU A 191 -4.10 3.09 16.97
CA GLU A 191 -4.78 3.72 15.83
C GLU A 191 -4.66 2.78 14.61
N ALA A 192 -5.67 2.79 13.74
CA ALA A 192 -5.66 2.08 12.46
C ALA A 192 -6.38 2.90 11.40
N GLU A 193 -5.78 3.02 10.21
CA GLU A 193 -6.30 3.79 9.07
C GLU A 193 -6.29 2.93 7.81
N CYS A 194 -7.33 3.05 6.99
CA CYS A 194 -7.43 2.42 5.67
C CYS A 194 -7.37 3.52 4.59
N CYS A 195 -6.83 3.22 3.41
CA CYS A 195 -6.91 4.11 2.26
C CYS A 195 -8.30 4.18 1.62
N LEU A 196 -9.15 3.20 1.90
CA LEU A 196 -10.53 3.15 1.41
C LEU A 196 -11.44 3.88 2.40
N ASP A 197 -11.97 5.04 1.99
CA ASP A 197 -12.75 5.95 2.86
C ASP A 197 -14.02 5.31 3.46
N ASN A 198 -14.60 4.33 2.76
CA ASN A 198 -15.80 3.63 3.22
C ASN A 198 -15.52 2.71 4.43
N ILE A 199 -14.27 2.32 4.65
CA ILE A 199 -13.87 1.42 5.74
C ILE A 199 -13.77 2.19 7.05
N THR A 200 -14.67 1.90 7.98
CA THR A 200 -14.78 2.67 9.23
C THR A 200 -14.55 1.81 10.47
N ASN A 201 -14.03 2.41 11.54
CA ASN A 201 -13.73 1.74 12.82
C ASN A 201 -12.81 0.51 12.65
N LEU A 202 -11.81 0.58 11.77
CA LEU A 202 -10.94 -0.54 11.41
C LEU A 202 -10.33 -1.26 12.63
N ALA A 203 -9.94 -0.50 13.65
CA ALA A 203 -9.37 -1.03 14.89
C ALA A 203 -10.30 -1.98 15.65
N ASP A 204 -11.62 -1.83 15.50
CA ASP A 204 -12.64 -2.63 16.18
C ASP A 204 -13.16 -3.81 15.33
N GLN A 205 -12.72 -3.92 14.06
CA GLN A 205 -13.25 -4.92 13.13
C GLN A 205 -12.68 -6.33 13.34
N TYR A 206 -11.54 -6.46 14.03
CA TYR A 206 -10.75 -7.68 14.18
C TYR A 206 -10.52 -8.01 15.66
N GLU A 207 -10.45 -9.30 15.99
CA GLU A 207 -10.26 -9.77 17.37
C GLU A 207 -8.78 -9.69 17.81
N SER A 208 -7.86 -9.69 16.83
CA SER A 208 -6.42 -9.63 17.07
C SER A 208 -5.69 -8.74 16.07
N MET A 209 -4.51 -8.26 16.48
CA MET A 209 -3.64 -7.46 15.63
C MET A 209 -3.11 -8.27 14.45
N GLU A 210 -2.85 -9.56 14.64
CA GLU A 210 -2.42 -10.48 13.59
C GLU A 210 -3.47 -10.63 12.48
N GLU A 211 -4.76 -10.68 12.82
CA GLU A 211 -5.85 -10.74 11.82
C GLU A 211 -5.94 -9.43 11.02
N LEU A 212 -5.85 -8.28 11.71
CA LEU A 212 -5.85 -6.98 11.05
C LEU A 212 -4.63 -6.81 10.12
N ILE A 213 -3.43 -7.21 10.57
CA ILE A 213 -2.21 -7.16 9.77
C ILE A 213 -2.36 -8.01 8.52
N ARG A 214 -2.88 -9.24 8.65
CA ARG A 214 -3.12 -10.11 7.49
C ARG A 214 -4.11 -9.47 6.51
N ALA A 215 -5.25 -8.97 6.99
CA ALA A 215 -6.23 -8.35 6.12
C ALA A 215 -5.71 -7.06 5.46
N GLY A 216 -4.89 -6.28 6.16
CA GLY A 216 -4.25 -5.10 5.59
C GLY A 216 -3.19 -5.46 4.53
N ASN A 217 -2.43 -6.54 4.74
CA ASN A 217 -1.53 -7.09 3.71
C ASN A 217 -2.32 -7.54 2.48
N ASP A 218 -3.38 -8.34 2.68
CA ASP A 218 -4.22 -8.85 1.60
C ASP A 218 -4.80 -7.69 0.77
N LEU A 219 -5.26 -6.61 1.42
CA LEU A 219 -5.76 -5.42 0.72
C LEU A 219 -4.64 -4.73 -0.06
N GLY A 220 -3.47 -4.57 0.55
CA GLY A 220 -2.29 -4.00 -0.11
C GLY A 220 -1.99 -4.71 -1.44
N TYR A 221 -1.91 -6.04 -1.41
CA TYR A 221 -1.68 -6.82 -2.62
C TYR A 221 -2.81 -6.72 -3.65
N VAL A 222 -4.07 -6.73 -3.21
CA VAL A 222 -5.24 -6.54 -4.08
C VAL A 222 -5.14 -5.21 -4.86
N LEU A 223 -4.79 -4.12 -4.17
CA LEU A 223 -4.69 -2.79 -4.78
C LEU A 223 -3.48 -2.66 -5.71
N GLU A 224 -2.36 -3.29 -5.37
CA GLU A 224 -1.14 -3.30 -6.21
C GLU A 224 -1.30 -4.15 -7.47
N GLU A 225 -1.96 -5.31 -7.38
CA GLU A 225 -2.15 -6.22 -8.51
C GLU A 225 -3.24 -5.76 -9.49
N GLN A 226 -4.15 -4.87 -9.06
CA GLN A 226 -5.25 -4.31 -9.85
C GLN A 226 -6.03 -5.37 -10.64
N GLY A 227 -6.37 -6.48 -9.98
CA GLY A 227 -7.11 -7.58 -10.60
C GLY A 227 -6.37 -8.21 -11.80
N GLN A 228 -5.04 -8.24 -11.76
CA GLN A 228 -4.15 -8.76 -12.81
C GLN A 228 -4.32 -8.02 -14.14
N GLY A 229 -4.46 -6.70 -14.07
CA GLY A 229 -4.68 -5.83 -15.23
C GLY A 229 -6.14 -5.79 -15.69
N MET A 230 -7.09 -5.99 -14.76
CA MET A 230 -8.51 -5.83 -15.05
C MET A 230 -8.79 -4.39 -15.50
N PRO A 231 -9.44 -4.17 -16.66
CA PRO A 231 -9.81 -2.82 -17.08
C PRO A 231 -10.75 -2.16 -16.07
N PHE A 232 -10.41 -0.92 -15.68
CA PHE A 232 -11.18 -0.15 -14.70
C PHE A 232 -11.32 -0.87 -13.36
N PHE A 233 -10.25 -1.52 -12.89
CA PHE A 233 -10.27 -2.30 -11.65
C PHE A 233 -10.71 -1.44 -10.46
N GLN A 234 -10.08 -0.28 -10.27
CA GLN A 234 -10.33 0.58 -9.11
C GLN A 234 -11.77 1.10 -9.14
N GLU A 235 -12.20 1.65 -10.28
CA GLU A 235 -13.56 2.19 -10.46
C GLU A 235 -14.62 1.09 -10.26
N ARG A 236 -14.37 -0.12 -10.76
CA ARG A 236 -15.26 -1.26 -10.55
C ARG A 236 -15.28 -1.71 -9.09
N PHE A 237 -14.13 -1.73 -8.43
CA PHE A 237 -14.00 -2.16 -7.04
C PHE A 237 -14.70 -1.19 -6.10
N GLU A 238 -14.47 0.10 -6.26
CA GLU A 238 -15.12 1.16 -5.48
C GLU A 238 -16.63 1.19 -5.72
N ALA A 239 -17.08 1.06 -6.98
CA ALA A 239 -18.50 0.95 -7.30
C ALA A 239 -19.16 -0.29 -6.69
N ALA A 240 -18.46 -1.43 -6.65
CA ALA A 240 -18.96 -2.64 -6.01
C ALA A 240 -19.05 -2.46 -4.48
N MET A 241 -18.05 -1.82 -3.86
CA MET A 241 -18.10 -1.48 -2.44
C MET A 241 -19.25 -0.54 -2.10
N GLU A 242 -19.49 0.48 -2.92
CA GLU A 242 -20.63 1.40 -2.76
C GLU A 242 -21.96 0.65 -2.88
N LEU A 243 -22.10 -0.19 -3.92
CA LEU A 243 -23.32 -0.96 -4.17
C LEU A 243 -23.67 -1.91 -3.01
N GLU A 244 -22.67 -2.55 -2.41
CA GLU A 244 -22.86 -3.46 -1.27
C GLU A 244 -22.96 -2.71 0.08
N GLY A 245 -22.75 -1.39 0.10
CA GLY A 245 -22.69 -0.62 1.35
C GLY A 245 -21.54 -1.06 2.26
N CYS A 246 -20.42 -1.48 1.66
CA CYS A 246 -19.29 -2.06 2.36
C CYS A 246 -18.65 -1.05 3.31
N THR A 247 -18.53 -1.44 4.58
CA THR A 247 -17.85 -0.63 5.63
C THR A 247 -16.76 -1.39 6.36
N ARG A 248 -16.57 -2.68 6.01
CA ARG A 248 -15.62 -3.58 6.65
C ARG A 248 -14.54 -4.04 5.69
N LEU A 249 -13.32 -4.18 6.21
CA LEU A 249 -12.17 -4.58 5.42
C LEU A 249 -12.27 -6.03 4.95
N ASP A 250 -12.78 -6.94 5.77
CA ASP A 250 -13.00 -8.33 5.38
C ASP A 250 -14.00 -8.46 4.22
N GLU A 251 -15.08 -7.69 4.26
CA GLU A 251 -16.05 -7.60 3.16
C GLU A 251 -15.44 -6.96 1.90
N ALA A 252 -14.59 -5.94 2.04
CA ALA A 252 -13.88 -5.37 0.89
C ALA A 252 -12.97 -6.41 0.21
N LEU A 253 -12.29 -7.26 0.98
CA LEU A 253 -11.50 -8.36 0.44
C LEU A 253 -12.38 -9.35 -0.33
N ASP A 254 -13.51 -9.78 0.22
CA ASP A 254 -14.47 -10.62 -0.50
C ASP A 254 -14.93 -9.96 -1.80
N ILE A 255 -15.31 -8.68 -1.77
CA ILE A 255 -15.75 -7.93 -2.96
C ILE A 255 -14.66 -7.92 -4.03
N SER A 256 -13.41 -7.65 -3.64
CA SER A 256 -12.28 -7.59 -4.57
C SER A 256 -12.03 -8.91 -5.31
N GLN A 257 -12.27 -10.04 -4.66
CA GLN A 257 -12.15 -11.37 -5.28
C GLN A 257 -13.38 -11.75 -6.10
N ASN A 258 -14.50 -11.09 -5.87
CA ASN A 258 -15.78 -11.39 -6.50
C ASN A 258 -16.22 -10.33 -7.52
N LEU A 259 -15.31 -9.48 -8.01
CA LEU A 259 -15.65 -8.45 -9.02
C LEU A 259 -16.31 -9.01 -10.29
N CYS A 260 -16.12 -10.30 -10.58
CA CYS A 260 -16.78 -10.96 -11.70
C CYS A 260 -18.30 -11.13 -11.53
N CYS A 261 -18.82 -10.94 -10.31
CA CYS A 261 -20.23 -10.99 -9.95
C CYS A 261 -20.97 -9.66 -10.16
N TYR A 262 -20.27 -8.67 -10.70
CA TYR A 262 -20.82 -7.38 -11.04
C TYR A 262 -20.66 -7.13 -12.53
N ASP A 263 -21.75 -6.71 -13.16
CA ASP A 263 -21.68 -6.10 -14.48
C ASP A 263 -21.36 -4.62 -14.28
N PHE A 264 -20.36 -4.13 -14.99
CA PHE A 264 -19.86 -2.76 -14.86
C PHE A 264 -19.54 -2.17 -16.22
N ILE A 265 -20.03 -0.95 -16.46
CA ILE A 265 -19.70 -0.13 -17.61
C ILE A 265 -19.18 1.22 -17.08
N PRO A 266 -17.99 1.68 -17.48
CA PRO A 266 -17.42 2.93 -16.99
C PRO A 266 -18.22 4.15 -17.48
N SER A 267 -17.85 5.33 -16.98
CA SER A 267 -18.47 6.59 -17.40
C SER A 267 -18.37 6.86 -18.92
N GLU A 268 -19.29 7.68 -19.43
CA GLU A 268 -19.48 7.95 -20.87
C GLU A 268 -18.20 8.26 -21.67
N PRO A 269 -17.22 9.04 -21.16
CA PRO A 269 -15.97 9.31 -21.87
C PRO A 269 -15.18 8.06 -22.29
N HIS A 270 -15.41 6.92 -21.62
CA HIS A 270 -14.72 5.66 -21.89
C HIS A 270 -15.50 4.70 -22.81
N TRP A 271 -16.77 4.98 -23.11
CA TRP A 271 -17.67 4.03 -23.79
C TRP A 271 -17.18 3.58 -25.17
N GLU A 272 -16.57 4.45 -25.96
CA GLU A 272 -16.07 4.08 -27.30
C GLU A 272 -14.95 3.02 -27.22
N LYS A 273 -13.99 3.21 -26.32
CA LYS A 273 -12.89 2.26 -26.12
C LYS A 273 -13.39 0.99 -25.41
N PHE A 274 -14.13 1.16 -24.31
CA PHE A 274 -14.64 0.05 -23.52
C PHE A 274 -15.62 -0.81 -24.32
N GLY A 275 -16.56 -0.20 -25.06
CA GLY A 275 -17.52 -0.90 -25.90
C GLY A 275 -16.86 -1.71 -27.01
N ARG A 276 -15.73 -1.21 -27.56
CA ARG A 276 -14.92 -1.95 -28.52
C ARG A 276 -14.32 -3.22 -27.93
N ASP A 277 -13.74 -3.11 -26.74
CA ASP A 277 -13.15 -4.25 -26.02
C ASP A 277 -14.24 -5.25 -25.58
N LEU A 278 -15.39 -4.74 -25.11
CA LEU A 278 -16.55 -5.54 -24.70
C LEU A 278 -17.14 -6.32 -25.87
N ALA A 279 -17.42 -5.67 -27.00
CA ALA A 279 -17.99 -6.29 -28.19
C ALA A 279 -17.04 -7.34 -28.79
N LEU A 280 -15.72 -7.09 -28.75
CA LEU A 280 -14.72 -8.08 -29.14
C LEU A 280 -14.73 -9.28 -28.19
N LYS A 281 -14.72 -9.04 -26.87
CA LYS A 281 -14.71 -10.09 -25.84
C LYS A 281 -15.94 -10.99 -25.88
N ARG A 282 -17.09 -10.43 -26.26
CA ARG A 282 -18.36 -11.17 -26.43
C ARG A 282 -18.53 -11.80 -27.81
N GLU A 283 -17.57 -11.59 -28.72
CA GLU A 283 -17.61 -12.06 -30.10
C GLU A 283 -18.79 -11.48 -30.91
N ASP A 284 -19.35 -10.34 -30.48
CA ASP A 284 -20.46 -9.66 -31.17
C ASP A 284 -19.97 -9.01 -32.48
N VAL A 285 -18.81 -8.35 -32.44
CA VAL A 285 -18.15 -7.81 -33.64
C VAL A 285 -16.64 -7.68 -33.42
N HIS A 286 -15.85 -8.06 -34.43
CA HIS A 286 -14.41 -7.81 -34.42
C HIS A 286 -14.11 -6.37 -34.89
N PRO A 287 -13.34 -5.54 -34.14
CA PRO A 287 -13.13 -4.13 -34.47
C PRO A 287 -12.51 -3.87 -35.85
N SER A 288 -11.62 -4.76 -36.30
CA SER A 288 -10.99 -4.68 -37.64
C SER A 288 -11.83 -5.28 -38.77
N SER A 289 -13.02 -5.81 -38.48
CA SER A 289 -13.92 -6.30 -39.53
C SER A 289 -14.59 -5.13 -40.25
N PRO A 290 -15.08 -5.31 -41.50
CA PRO A 290 -15.84 -4.27 -42.18
C PRO A 290 -17.06 -3.77 -41.38
N MET A 291 -17.68 -4.63 -40.57
CA MET A 291 -18.78 -4.24 -39.67
C MET A 291 -18.26 -3.42 -38.48
N GLY A 292 -17.16 -3.86 -37.86
CA GLY A 292 -16.57 -3.21 -36.69
C GLY A 292 -16.08 -1.78 -36.95
N MET A 293 -15.77 -1.43 -38.21
CA MET A 293 -15.40 -0.06 -38.59
C MET A 293 -16.57 0.93 -38.54
N TYR A 294 -17.81 0.45 -38.59
CA TYR A 294 -19.04 1.27 -38.57
C TYR A 294 -19.96 0.93 -37.38
N PHE A 295 -19.47 0.12 -36.44
CA PHE A 295 -20.22 -0.26 -35.25
C PHE A 295 -20.20 0.90 -34.24
N ASP A 296 -21.35 1.23 -33.67
CA ASP A 296 -21.49 2.29 -32.66
C ASP A 296 -21.21 1.70 -31.27
N TYR A 297 -19.94 1.70 -30.86
CA TYR A 297 -19.51 1.11 -29.58
C TYR A 297 -20.01 1.89 -28.36
N ALA A 298 -20.16 3.21 -28.49
CA ALA A 298 -20.75 4.03 -27.44
C ALA A 298 -22.25 3.75 -27.28
N GLY A 299 -22.98 3.68 -28.40
CA GLY A 299 -24.39 3.27 -28.41
C GLY A 299 -24.60 1.84 -27.89
N TYR A 300 -23.65 0.93 -28.16
CA TYR A 300 -23.66 -0.43 -27.61
C TYR A 300 -23.51 -0.43 -26.08
N CYS A 301 -22.57 0.32 -25.50
CA CYS A 301 -22.48 0.47 -24.04
C CYS A 301 -23.79 0.99 -23.43
N LYS A 302 -24.40 2.01 -24.06
CA LYS A 302 -25.67 2.56 -23.61
C LYS A 302 -26.80 1.52 -23.62
N ALA A 303 -26.91 0.73 -24.69
CA ALA A 303 -27.90 -0.33 -24.79
C ALA A 303 -27.67 -1.42 -23.73
N GLU A 304 -26.41 -1.75 -23.42
CA GLU A 304 -26.06 -2.72 -22.39
C GLU A 304 -26.39 -2.24 -20.97
N ILE A 305 -26.18 -0.95 -20.68
CA ILE A 305 -26.62 -0.34 -19.41
C ILE A 305 -28.12 -0.55 -19.21
N GLU A 306 -28.92 -0.27 -20.24
CA GLU A 306 -30.38 -0.46 -20.20
C GLU A 306 -30.77 -1.94 -20.10
N ALA A 307 -30.12 -2.82 -20.87
CA ALA A 307 -30.44 -4.25 -20.91
C ALA A 307 -30.14 -4.96 -19.58
N LEU A 308 -29.03 -4.60 -18.93
CA LEU A 308 -28.59 -5.17 -17.65
C LEU A 308 -29.17 -4.44 -16.43
N ASN A 309 -29.96 -3.37 -16.65
CA ASN A 309 -30.51 -2.50 -15.61
C ASN A 309 -29.43 -1.95 -14.65
N LEU A 310 -28.27 -1.58 -15.20
CA LEU A 310 -27.17 -1.04 -14.41
C LEU A 310 -27.58 0.28 -13.75
N GLN A 311 -27.23 0.45 -12.48
CA GLN A 311 -27.49 1.67 -11.74
C GLN A 311 -26.29 2.61 -11.86
N PRO A 312 -26.49 3.94 -11.94
CA PRO A 312 -25.38 4.89 -11.96
C PRO A 312 -24.62 4.86 -10.63
N CYS A 313 -23.29 4.95 -10.72
CA CYS A 313 -22.35 5.15 -9.61
C CYS A 313 -21.37 6.28 -9.97
N GLU A 314 -20.42 6.62 -9.09
CA GLU A 314 -19.48 7.74 -9.30
C GLU A 314 -18.75 7.66 -10.65
N ASP A 315 -18.15 6.52 -10.95
CA ASP A 315 -17.32 6.32 -12.16
C ASP A 315 -17.97 5.48 -13.27
N GLY A 316 -19.30 5.30 -13.24
CA GLY A 316 -19.99 4.55 -14.28
C GLY A 316 -21.34 4.00 -13.89
N TYR A 317 -21.56 2.74 -14.23
CA TYR A 317 -22.80 2.02 -14.03
C TYR A 317 -22.52 0.59 -13.58
N ILE A 318 -23.20 0.14 -12.54
CA ILE A 318 -22.97 -1.17 -11.93
C ILE A 318 -24.28 -1.87 -11.56
N ALA A 319 -24.29 -3.20 -11.63
CA ALA A 319 -25.29 -4.04 -10.99
C ALA A 319 -24.71 -5.40 -10.62
N ARG A 320 -25.34 -6.04 -9.63
CA ARG A 320 -25.09 -7.43 -9.26
C ARG A 320 -25.64 -8.36 -10.34
N ASN A 321 -24.83 -9.30 -10.82
CA ASN A 321 -25.26 -10.33 -11.77
C ASN A 321 -25.56 -11.67 -11.06
N GLU A 322 -25.91 -12.71 -11.83
CA GLU A 322 -26.35 -14.01 -11.30
C GLU A 322 -25.21 -14.90 -10.77
N LYS A 323 -23.94 -14.45 -10.84
CA LYS A 323 -22.84 -15.24 -10.30
C LYS A 323 -22.82 -15.23 -8.78
N GLU A 324 -22.54 -16.40 -8.23
CA GLU A 324 -22.45 -16.64 -6.80
C GLU A 324 -21.32 -15.79 -6.17
N PHE A 325 -21.66 -15.06 -5.09
CA PHE A 325 -20.66 -14.40 -4.25
C PHE A 325 -20.06 -15.41 -3.28
N ILE A 326 -18.74 -15.53 -3.26
CA ILE A 326 -18.05 -16.39 -2.31
C ILE A 326 -17.47 -15.52 -1.19
N ARG A 327 -17.91 -15.76 0.05
CA ARG A 327 -17.36 -15.13 1.25
C ARG A 327 -16.25 -16.00 1.82
N GLU A 328 -15.00 -15.59 1.61
CA GLU A 328 -13.81 -16.23 2.16
C GLU A 328 -13.35 -15.54 3.46
N PHE A 329 -13.48 -14.22 3.53
CA PHE A 329 -12.98 -13.41 4.64
C PHE A 329 -14.07 -12.99 5.62
N SER A 330 -15.19 -12.45 5.13
CA SER A 330 -16.27 -11.98 5.98
C SER A 330 -17.15 -13.14 6.47
N LYS A 331 -17.63 -13.05 7.72
CA LYS A 331 -18.63 -13.99 8.23
C LYS A 331 -19.97 -13.70 7.56
N GLU A 332 -20.76 -14.74 7.28
CA GLU A 332 -22.15 -14.54 6.88
C GLU A 332 -22.87 -13.69 7.93
N SER A 333 -23.52 -12.63 7.49
CA SER A 333 -24.54 -11.96 8.29
C SER A 333 -25.54 -13.04 8.69
N GLN A 334 -25.68 -13.31 9.99
CA GLN A 334 -26.80 -14.11 10.48
C GLN A 334 -28.07 -13.33 10.13
N GLU A 335 -28.66 -13.63 8.97
CA GLU A 335 -30.04 -13.24 8.70
C GLU A 335 -30.85 -13.73 9.90
N GLN A 336 -31.51 -12.78 10.57
CA GLN A 336 -32.51 -13.10 11.58
C GLN A 336 -33.51 -14.05 10.92
N GLY A 337 -33.42 -15.33 11.28
CA GLY A 337 -34.39 -16.33 10.86
C GLY A 337 -35.78 -15.80 11.19
N GLN A 338 -36.53 -15.42 10.15
CA GLN A 338 -37.94 -15.13 10.27
C GLN A 338 -38.66 -16.43 10.60
N ILE A 339 -38.78 -16.70 11.90
CA ILE A 339 -39.81 -17.57 12.44
C ILE A 339 -41.08 -16.73 12.49
N HIS A 340 -42.06 -17.07 11.65
CA HIS A 340 -43.52 -17.17 11.91
C HIS A 340 -44.24 -17.18 10.55
N GLY A 341 -45.07 -18.14 10.18
CA GLY A 341 -45.61 -19.28 10.87
C GLY A 341 -46.61 -19.95 9.93
N GLN A 342 -46.67 -21.28 9.93
CA GLN A 342 -47.79 -22.01 9.36
C GLN A 342 -49.06 -21.64 10.13
N SER A 343 -50.06 -21.12 9.41
CA SER A 343 -51.48 -21.31 9.70
C SER A 343 -52.29 -20.84 8.49
N LEU A 344 -52.73 -21.80 7.67
CA LEU A 344 -54.14 -22.08 7.40
C LEU A 344 -54.28 -23.47 6.78
#